data_AF-A0A7K7WWK3-F1
#
_entry.id   AF-A0A7K7WWK3-F1
#
_cell.length_a   1.000
_cell.length_b   1.000
_cell.length_c   1.000
_cell.angle_alpha   90.00
_cell.angle_beta   90.00
_cell.angle_gamma   90.00
#
_symmetry.space_group_name_H-M   'P 1'
#
loop_
_entity.id
_entity.type
_entity.pdbx_description
1 polymer ?
#
loop_
_entity_poly.entity_id
_entity_poly.type
_entity_poly.pdbx_seq_one_letter_code
_entity_poly.pdbx_strand_id
1 'polypeptide(L)'
;IPQISYASTAPELSDGARYEFFSRVVPPDSYQAQAMVALVRALGWSYVATLASEGNYGESGVDAFLQSSREAGGLCIAQSIKLPREPRPSEYTKVIERLMETSAARAVVLFANEDDIRGVLAAAVRANLSGHFSWVGSDSWGAKVAPVQGLEAAAQGAITILPKRASVPG
;
A
#
# COMPACT_ATOMS: atom_id res chain seq x y z
N ILE A 1 -4.13 21.89 21.92
CA ILE A 1 -3.36 22.64 20.89
C ILE A 1 -3.77 22.10 19.54
N PRO A 2 -4.30 22.93 18.61
CA PRO A 2 -4.68 22.46 17.27
C PRO A 2 -3.49 21.92 16.48
N GLN A 3 -3.68 20.78 15.80
CA GLN A 3 -2.69 20.16 14.90
C GLN A 3 -3.31 19.94 13.52
N ILE A 4 -2.65 20.43 12.47
CA ILE A 4 -3.09 20.24 11.08
C ILE A 4 -2.03 19.42 10.34
N SER A 5 -2.37 18.19 9.94
CA SER A 5 -1.46 17.33 9.19
C SER A 5 -1.60 17.52 7.68
N TYR A 6 -0.47 17.51 6.99
CA TYR A 6 -0.38 17.59 5.52
C TYR A 6 -0.25 16.22 4.83
N ALA A 7 -0.07 15.14 5.59
CA ALA A 7 0.24 13.82 5.03
C ALA A 7 -0.38 12.62 5.78
N SER A 8 -0.96 12.80 6.97
CA SER A 8 -1.50 11.68 7.74
C SER A 8 -2.90 11.29 7.26
N THR A 9 -3.00 10.15 6.57
CA THR A 9 -4.23 9.69 5.90
C THR A 9 -4.95 8.56 6.63
N ALA A 10 -4.37 7.99 7.70
CA ALA A 10 -4.99 6.90 8.48
C ALA A 10 -6.46 7.21 8.86
N PRO A 11 -7.44 6.30 8.66
CA PRO A 11 -8.86 6.57 8.89
C PRO A 11 -9.19 6.90 10.35
N GLU A 12 -8.49 6.27 11.30
CA GLU A 12 -8.67 6.47 12.74
C GLU A 12 -8.51 7.91 13.21
N LEU A 13 -7.71 8.73 12.50
CA LEU A 13 -7.51 10.15 12.80
C LEU A 13 -8.77 11.00 12.55
N SER A 14 -9.85 10.40 12.05
CA SER A 14 -11.15 11.04 11.89
C SER A 14 -12.03 10.92 13.15
N ASP A 15 -11.60 10.15 14.17
CA ASP A 15 -12.33 10.02 15.42
C ASP A 15 -12.15 11.28 16.28
N GLY A 16 -13.11 12.20 16.19
CA GLY A 16 -13.11 13.45 16.94
C GLY A 16 -13.23 13.29 18.46
N ALA A 17 -13.68 12.15 18.96
CA ALA A 17 -13.69 11.88 20.40
C ALA A 17 -12.29 11.53 20.93
N ARG A 18 -11.46 10.89 20.10
CA ARG A 18 -10.06 10.55 20.43
C ARG A 18 -9.07 11.66 20.02
N TYR A 19 -9.36 12.38 18.95
CA TYR A 19 -8.47 13.35 18.32
C TYR A 19 -9.14 14.73 18.15
N GLU A 20 -9.71 15.27 19.22
CA GLU A 20 -10.50 16.51 19.23
C GLU A 20 -9.83 17.71 18.53
N PHE A 21 -8.52 17.84 18.66
CA PHE A 21 -7.75 18.97 18.11
C PHE A 21 -7.00 18.64 16.81
N PHE A 22 -7.26 17.48 16.20
CA PHE A 22 -6.62 17.06 14.96
C PHE A 22 -7.45 17.46 13.74
N SER A 23 -6.76 17.95 12.71
CA SER A 23 -7.32 18.20 11.39
C SER A 23 -6.30 17.83 10.32
N ARG A 24 -6.74 17.66 9.09
CA ARG A 24 -5.85 17.36 7.96
C ARG A 24 -6.35 17.97 6.66
N VAL A 25 -5.42 18.24 5.76
CA VAL A 25 -5.69 18.75 4.39
C VAL A 25 -5.68 17.65 3.32
N VAL A 26 -5.61 16.39 3.76
CA VAL A 26 -5.64 15.19 2.92
C VAL A 26 -6.83 14.30 3.31
N PRO A 27 -7.44 13.56 2.37
CA PRO A 27 -8.55 12.68 2.68
C PRO A 27 -8.12 11.44 3.51
N PRO A 28 -9.05 10.77 4.20
CA PRO A 28 -8.80 9.47 4.80
C PRO A 28 -8.46 8.38 3.76
N ASP A 29 -7.66 7.39 4.17
CA ASP A 29 -7.32 6.21 3.38
C ASP A 29 -8.54 5.34 3.03
N SER A 30 -9.70 5.54 3.67
CA SER A 30 -10.94 4.85 3.28
C SER A 30 -11.34 5.15 1.84
N TYR A 31 -11.17 6.39 1.37
CA TYR A 31 -11.40 6.73 -0.04
C TYR A 31 -10.32 6.16 -0.95
N GLN A 32 -9.07 6.11 -0.48
CA GLN A 32 -7.99 5.50 -1.22
C GLN A 32 -8.20 4.00 -1.41
N ALA A 33 -8.60 3.29 -0.34
CA ALA A 33 -8.95 1.88 -0.37
C ALA A 33 -10.09 1.60 -1.38
N GLN A 34 -11.15 2.42 -1.38
CA GLN A 34 -12.23 2.31 -2.37
C GLN A 34 -11.71 2.48 -3.81
N ALA A 35 -10.83 3.46 -4.04
CA ALA A 35 -10.21 3.68 -5.34
C ALA A 35 -9.33 2.49 -5.77
N MET A 36 -8.57 1.91 -4.83
CA MET A 36 -7.76 0.71 -5.09
C MET A 36 -8.63 -0.50 -5.45
N VAL A 37 -9.73 -0.74 -4.75
CA VAL A 37 -10.68 -1.82 -5.08
C VAL A 37 -11.28 -1.60 -6.46
N ALA A 38 -11.71 -0.38 -6.77
CA ALA A 38 -12.25 -0.04 -8.09
C ALA A 38 -11.21 -0.27 -9.21
N LEU A 39 -9.96 0.13 -8.98
CA LEU A 39 -8.85 -0.07 -9.91
C LEU A 39 -8.58 -1.56 -10.16
N VAL A 40 -8.41 -2.35 -9.09
CA VAL A 40 -8.14 -3.79 -9.17
C VAL A 40 -9.25 -4.50 -9.96
N ARG A 41 -10.51 -4.14 -9.70
CA ARG A 41 -11.66 -4.66 -10.45
C ARG A 41 -11.67 -4.23 -11.91
N ALA A 42 -11.36 -2.96 -12.20
CA ALA A 42 -11.30 -2.45 -13.56
C ALA A 42 -10.21 -3.13 -14.40
N LEU A 43 -9.14 -3.59 -13.76
CA LEU A 43 -8.07 -4.39 -14.38
C LEU A 43 -8.44 -5.88 -14.54
N GLY A 44 -9.63 -6.28 -14.09
CA GLY A 44 -10.10 -7.66 -14.16
C GLY A 44 -9.42 -8.61 -13.16
N TRP A 45 -8.72 -8.07 -12.16
CA TRP A 45 -8.09 -8.90 -11.13
C TRP A 45 -9.12 -9.30 -10.07
N SER A 46 -9.24 -10.60 -9.84
CA SER A 46 -10.18 -11.19 -8.88
C SER A 46 -9.49 -11.91 -7.71
N TYR A 47 -8.16 -12.06 -7.76
CA TYR A 47 -7.36 -12.75 -6.74
C TYR A 47 -6.08 -11.97 -6.47
N VAL A 48 -5.98 -11.34 -5.29
CA VAL A 48 -4.90 -10.41 -4.95
C VAL A 48 -4.33 -10.69 -3.56
N ALA A 49 -3.06 -10.36 -3.35
CA ALA A 49 -2.45 -10.32 -2.03
C ALA A 49 -2.40 -8.89 -1.49
N THR A 50 -2.29 -8.73 -0.17
CA THR A 50 -2.12 -7.44 0.49
C THR A 50 -0.87 -7.45 1.37
N LEU A 51 -0.18 -6.32 1.43
CA LEU A 51 0.99 -6.10 2.30
C LEU A 51 0.83 -4.79 3.06
N ALA A 52 0.94 -4.88 4.39
CA ALA A 52 0.92 -3.74 5.30
C ALA A 52 2.27 -3.58 6.00
N SER A 53 2.76 -2.35 6.13
CA SER A 53 3.74 -2.02 7.18
C SER A 53 3.02 -2.00 8.54
N GLU A 54 3.62 -2.58 9.57
CA GLU A 54 3.10 -2.51 10.94
C GLU A 54 2.96 -1.06 11.41
N GLY A 55 1.84 -0.78 12.06
CA GLY A 55 1.47 0.55 12.51
C GLY A 55 0.18 1.05 11.86
N ASN A 56 -0.30 2.17 12.38
CA ASN A 56 -1.68 2.62 12.15
C ASN A 56 -1.97 2.87 10.67
N TYR A 57 -1.04 3.43 9.90
CA TYR A 57 -1.23 3.67 8.47
C TYR A 57 -1.42 2.37 7.68
N GLY A 58 -0.45 1.45 7.76
CA GLY A 58 -0.46 0.24 6.93
C GLY A 58 -1.61 -0.71 7.28
N GLU A 59 -1.83 -0.94 8.58
CA GLU A 59 -2.88 -1.85 9.05
C GLU A 59 -4.28 -1.29 8.76
N SER A 60 -4.54 -0.02 9.08
CA SER A 60 -5.86 0.57 8.82
C SER A 60 -6.15 0.74 7.32
N GLY A 61 -5.13 0.98 6.50
CA GLY A 61 -5.24 1.03 5.05
C GLY A 61 -5.63 -0.33 4.45
N VAL A 62 -4.97 -1.40 4.87
CA VAL A 62 -5.35 -2.77 4.46
C VAL A 62 -6.74 -3.12 4.97
N ASP A 63 -7.07 -2.83 6.23
CA ASP A 63 -8.41 -3.11 6.77
C ASP A 63 -9.51 -2.39 5.98
N ALA A 64 -9.29 -1.12 5.62
CA ALA A 64 -10.19 -0.37 4.77
C ALA A 64 -10.33 -0.99 3.36
N PHE A 65 -9.23 -1.50 2.80
CA PHE A 65 -9.23 -2.22 1.52
C PHE A 65 -10.01 -3.53 1.60
N LEU A 66 -9.78 -4.33 2.66
CA LEU A 66 -10.50 -5.59 2.90
C LEU A 66 -12.00 -5.35 3.06
N GLN A 67 -12.37 -4.33 3.83
CA GLN A 67 -13.78 -3.97 4.02
C GLN A 67 -14.42 -3.53 2.70
N SER A 68 -13.76 -2.61 1.97
CA SER A 68 -14.23 -2.14 0.65
C SER A 68 -14.33 -3.29 -0.36
N SER A 69 -13.40 -4.25 -0.32
CA SER A 69 -13.41 -5.45 -1.16
C SER A 69 -14.61 -6.34 -0.89
N ARG A 70 -14.99 -6.52 0.38
CA ARG A 70 -16.17 -7.32 0.77
C ARG A 70 -17.46 -6.67 0.32
N GLU A 71 -17.57 -5.35 0.48
CA GLU A 71 -18.75 -4.57 0.07
C GLU A 71 -18.90 -4.56 -1.46
N ALA A 72 -17.79 -4.41 -2.19
CA ALA A 72 -17.79 -4.39 -3.65
C ALA A 72 -18.10 -5.75 -4.30
N GLY A 73 -17.69 -6.85 -3.64
CA GLY A 73 -17.80 -8.21 -4.15
C GLY A 73 -16.88 -8.51 -5.34
N GLY A 74 -16.70 -9.80 -5.63
CA GLY A 74 -15.95 -10.27 -6.82
C GLY A 74 -14.42 -10.18 -6.71
N LEU A 75 -13.89 -9.88 -5.52
CA LEU A 75 -12.46 -9.89 -5.24
C LEU A 75 -12.16 -10.82 -4.06
N CYS A 76 -11.20 -11.72 -4.22
CA CYS A 76 -10.73 -12.64 -3.20
C CYS A 76 -9.30 -12.26 -2.78
N ILE A 77 -9.09 -12.25 -1.46
CA ILE A 77 -7.80 -11.91 -0.86
C ILE A 77 -7.06 -13.21 -0.59
N ALA A 78 -6.02 -13.47 -1.38
CA ALA A 78 -5.21 -14.67 -1.29
C ALA A 78 -4.52 -14.78 0.06
N GLN A 79 -3.93 -13.67 0.50
CA GLN A 79 -3.31 -13.52 1.80
C GLN A 79 -3.15 -12.05 2.16
N SER A 80 -3.06 -11.79 3.46
CA SER A 80 -2.66 -10.51 4.02
C SER A 80 -1.38 -10.70 4.82
N ILE A 81 -0.32 -10.03 4.39
CA ILE A 81 1.00 -10.09 5.01
C ILE A 81 1.23 -8.77 5.76
N LYS A 82 1.73 -8.88 6.98
CA LYS A 82 2.18 -7.72 7.76
C LYS A 82 3.69 -7.77 7.92
N LEU A 83 4.37 -6.69 7.55
CA LEU A 83 5.79 -6.46 7.81
C LEU A 83 5.94 -5.86 9.21
N PRO A 84 6.79 -6.43 10.08
CA PRO A 84 6.99 -5.88 11.41
C PRO A 84 7.65 -4.49 11.34
N ARG A 85 7.51 -3.70 12.40
CA ARG A 85 8.20 -2.41 12.53
C ARG A 85 9.71 -2.62 12.51
N GLU A 86 10.42 -1.82 11.71
CA GLU A 86 11.88 -1.94 11.50
C GLU A 86 12.31 -3.34 11.05
N PRO A 87 11.78 -3.83 9.92
CA PRO A 87 12.00 -5.19 9.48
C PRO A 87 13.47 -5.40 9.08
N ARG A 88 14.01 -6.55 9.50
CA ARG A 88 15.35 -6.99 9.08
C ARG A 88 15.30 -7.42 7.61
N PRO A 89 16.43 -7.42 6.89
CA PRO A 89 16.49 -7.87 5.49
C PRO A 89 15.87 -9.27 5.24
N SER A 90 15.96 -10.17 6.21
CA SER A 90 15.36 -11.51 6.16
C SER A 90 13.83 -11.50 6.16
N GLU A 91 13.20 -10.50 6.77
CA GLU A 91 11.74 -10.40 6.80
C GLU A 91 11.18 -10.09 5.41
N TYR A 92 11.87 -9.25 4.61
CA TYR A 92 11.48 -9.02 3.22
C TYR A 92 11.61 -10.29 2.36
N THR A 93 12.62 -11.13 2.60
CA THR A 93 12.74 -12.42 1.93
C THR A 93 11.55 -13.32 2.25
N LYS A 94 11.16 -13.42 3.53
CA LYS A 94 9.97 -14.17 3.96
C LYS A 94 8.68 -13.64 3.33
N VAL A 95 8.56 -12.32 3.15
CA VAL A 95 7.41 -11.72 2.45
C VAL A 95 7.31 -12.27 1.03
N ILE A 96 8.43 -12.30 0.30
CA ILE A 96 8.47 -12.85 -1.07
C ILE A 96 8.14 -14.34 -1.07
N GLU A 97 8.71 -15.13 -0.15
CA GLU A 97 8.41 -16.56 -0.02
C GLU A 97 6.92 -16.80 0.21
N ARG A 98 6.32 -16.06 1.14
CA ARG A 98 4.87 -16.12 1.43
C ARG A 98 4.05 -15.73 0.21
N LEU A 99 4.38 -14.64 -0.49
CA LEU A 99 3.69 -14.24 -1.72
C LEU A 99 3.70 -15.36 -2.77
N MET A 100 4.80 -16.11 -2.86
CA MET A 100 4.92 -17.25 -3.78
C MET A 100 4.10 -18.47 -3.38
N GLU A 101 3.75 -18.66 -2.10
CA GLU A 101 2.80 -19.70 -1.67
C GLU A 101 1.44 -19.56 -2.36
N THR A 102 1.08 -18.32 -2.71
CA THR A 102 -0.10 -17.98 -3.54
C THR A 102 0.32 -17.38 -4.87
N SER A 103 1.26 -18.00 -5.60
CA SER A 103 1.82 -17.47 -6.87
C SER A 103 0.79 -17.13 -7.96
N ALA A 104 -0.44 -17.64 -7.88
CA ALA A 104 -1.54 -17.22 -8.75
C ALA A 104 -1.99 -15.76 -8.50
N ALA A 105 -1.85 -15.27 -7.26
CA ALA A 105 -2.13 -13.89 -6.87
C ALA A 105 -0.97 -12.98 -7.25
N ARG A 106 -0.85 -12.66 -8.54
CA ARG A 106 0.24 -11.82 -9.05
C ARG A 106 0.09 -10.35 -8.64
N ALA A 107 -1.14 -9.88 -8.45
CA ALA A 107 -1.40 -8.51 -8.02
C ALA A 107 -1.26 -8.37 -6.50
N VAL A 108 -0.42 -7.42 -6.07
CA VAL A 108 -0.12 -7.17 -4.65
C VAL A 108 -0.42 -5.72 -4.32
N VAL A 109 -1.38 -5.52 -3.41
CA VAL A 109 -1.80 -4.22 -2.90
C VAL A 109 -0.92 -3.84 -1.71
N LEU A 110 -0.26 -2.69 -1.79
CA LEU A 110 0.72 -2.23 -0.80
C LEU A 110 0.18 -1.02 -0.04
N PHE A 111 0.02 -1.15 1.27
CA PHE A 111 -0.09 -0.06 2.23
C PHE A 111 1.15 -0.11 3.14
N ALA A 112 2.27 0.31 2.57
CA ALA A 112 3.58 0.17 3.20
C ALA A 112 4.36 1.48 3.14
N ASN A 113 5.26 1.70 4.09
CA ASN A 113 6.12 2.87 4.09
C ASN A 113 7.17 2.79 2.97
N GLU A 114 7.78 3.93 2.63
CA GLU A 114 8.74 4.05 1.53
C GLU A 114 9.90 3.05 1.62
N ASP A 115 10.50 2.92 2.80
CA ASP A 115 11.61 2.00 3.03
C ASP A 115 11.18 0.52 2.88
N ASP A 116 9.96 0.19 3.31
CA ASP A 116 9.42 -1.17 3.22
C ASP A 116 9.11 -1.55 1.78
N ILE A 117 8.54 -0.62 0.99
CA ILE A 117 8.35 -0.82 -0.45
C ILE A 117 9.69 -1.12 -1.12
N ARG A 118 10.72 -0.32 -0.83
CA ARG A 118 12.07 -0.54 -1.35
C ARG A 118 12.62 -1.90 -0.95
N GLY A 119 12.46 -2.29 0.32
CA GLY A 119 12.93 -3.56 0.85
C GLY A 119 12.29 -4.77 0.17
N VAL A 120 10.98 -4.71 -0.08
CA VAL A 120 10.21 -5.76 -0.78
C VAL A 120 10.61 -5.85 -2.24
N LEU A 121 10.71 -4.72 -2.95
CA LEU A 121 11.16 -4.68 -4.33
C LEU A 121 12.57 -5.27 -4.46
N ALA A 122 13.49 -4.90 -3.56
CA ALA A 122 14.84 -5.45 -3.53
C ALA A 122 14.84 -6.96 -3.26
N ALA A 123 13.96 -7.46 -2.39
CA ALA A 123 13.81 -8.89 -2.16
C ALA A 123 13.27 -9.63 -3.40
N ALA A 124 12.32 -9.05 -4.12
CA ALA A 124 11.81 -9.60 -5.38
C ALA A 124 12.92 -9.71 -6.44
N VAL A 125 13.78 -8.68 -6.57
CA VAL A 125 14.96 -8.72 -7.46
C VAL A 125 15.91 -9.84 -7.05
N ARG A 126 16.28 -9.95 -5.76
CA ARG A 126 17.18 -11.01 -5.27
C ARG A 126 16.64 -12.42 -5.50
N ALA A 127 15.32 -12.58 -5.48
CA ALA A 127 14.64 -13.84 -5.74
C ALA A 127 14.46 -14.14 -7.24
N ASN A 128 14.96 -13.30 -8.15
CA ASN A 128 14.73 -13.38 -9.59
C ASN A 128 13.23 -13.36 -9.98
N LEU A 129 12.43 -12.60 -9.22
CA LEU A 129 10.98 -12.44 -9.44
C LEU A 129 10.62 -11.06 -10.01
N SER A 130 11.60 -10.36 -10.60
CA SER A 130 11.36 -9.12 -11.34
C SER A 130 10.32 -9.36 -12.44
N GLY A 131 9.25 -8.57 -12.46
CA GLY A 131 8.13 -8.71 -13.41
C GLY A 131 7.14 -9.85 -13.11
N HIS A 132 7.36 -10.64 -12.05
CA HIS A 132 6.37 -11.64 -11.63
C HIS A 132 5.13 -10.98 -11.02
N PHE A 133 5.34 -10.06 -10.08
CA PHE A 133 4.28 -9.35 -9.36
C PHE A 133 3.86 -8.06 -10.07
N SER A 134 2.58 -7.71 -9.94
CA SER A 134 2.00 -6.43 -10.33
C SER A 134 1.66 -5.63 -9.07
N TRP A 135 2.39 -4.55 -8.82
CA TRP A 135 2.25 -3.77 -7.59
C TRP A 135 1.16 -2.71 -7.69
N VAL A 136 0.32 -2.59 -6.67
CA VAL A 136 -0.62 -1.47 -6.49
C VAL A 136 -0.24 -0.72 -5.23
N GLY A 137 0.48 0.40 -5.36
CA GLY A 137 1.00 1.17 -4.25
C GLY A 137 0.05 2.24 -3.72
N SER A 138 0.00 2.40 -2.40
CA SER A 138 -0.64 3.53 -1.74
C SER A 138 0.15 4.84 -1.92
N ASP A 139 -0.29 5.91 -1.25
CA ASP A 139 0.21 7.28 -1.42
C ASP A 139 1.58 7.51 -0.79
N SER A 140 1.97 6.65 0.15
CA SER A 140 3.33 6.56 0.67
C SER A 140 4.36 6.32 -0.44
N TRP A 141 4.03 5.51 -1.45
CA TRP A 141 4.77 5.39 -2.71
C TRP A 141 4.46 6.60 -3.59
N GLY A 142 3.18 6.75 -3.96
CA GLY A 142 2.73 7.82 -4.86
C GLY A 142 3.63 7.96 -6.09
N ALA A 143 4.11 9.18 -6.34
CA ALA A 143 4.98 9.49 -7.48
C ALA A 143 6.48 9.57 -7.11
N LYS A 144 6.90 8.97 -5.99
CA LYS A 144 8.29 9.06 -5.52
C LYS A 144 9.21 8.11 -6.27
N VAL A 145 10.43 8.58 -6.58
CA VAL A 145 11.47 7.79 -7.24
C VAL A 145 12.31 6.97 -6.23
N ALA A 146 12.44 7.45 -4.99
CA ALA A 146 13.26 6.82 -3.97
C ALA A 146 12.97 5.32 -3.71
N PRO A 147 11.70 4.86 -3.61
CA PRO A 147 11.43 3.44 -3.41
C PRO A 147 11.89 2.55 -4.58
N VAL A 148 11.97 3.10 -5.80
CA VAL A 148 12.23 2.33 -7.03
C VAL A 148 13.64 2.50 -7.59
N GLN A 149 14.41 3.45 -7.08
CA GLN A 149 15.74 3.77 -7.61
C GLN A 149 16.69 2.56 -7.55
N GLY A 150 17.16 2.09 -8.70
CA GLY A 150 17.97 0.88 -8.87
C GLY A 150 17.19 -0.44 -8.79
N LEU A 151 15.86 -0.38 -8.72
CA LEU A 151 14.92 -1.51 -8.63
C LEU A 151 13.82 -1.41 -9.71
N GLU A 152 14.07 -0.65 -10.77
CA GLU A 152 13.09 -0.28 -11.79
C GLU A 152 12.50 -1.52 -12.47
N ALA A 153 13.31 -2.54 -12.72
CA ALA A 153 12.85 -3.80 -13.33
C ALA A 153 11.83 -4.55 -12.46
N ALA A 154 11.91 -4.43 -11.12
CA ALA A 154 10.93 -5.03 -10.23
C ALA A 154 9.67 -4.18 -10.07
N ALA A 155 9.80 -2.85 -10.20
CA ALA A 155 8.68 -1.90 -10.09
C ALA A 155 7.97 -1.63 -11.43
N GLN A 156 8.49 -2.15 -12.55
CA GLN A 156 7.95 -1.88 -13.87
C GLN A 156 6.48 -2.31 -13.97
N GLY A 157 5.62 -1.39 -14.42
CA GLY A 157 4.18 -1.62 -14.54
C GLY A 157 3.40 -1.47 -13.23
N ALA A 158 4.07 -1.08 -12.13
CA ALA A 158 3.38 -0.72 -10.89
C ALA A 158 2.40 0.45 -11.12
N ILE A 159 1.24 0.36 -10.47
CA ILE A 159 0.26 1.44 -10.44
C ILE A 159 0.24 1.99 -9.03
N THR A 160 0.40 3.29 -8.87
CA THR A 160 0.38 3.93 -7.54
C THR A 160 -0.68 5.00 -7.49
N ILE A 161 -1.19 5.26 -6.29
CA ILE A 161 -2.18 6.29 -6.03
C ILE A 161 -1.51 7.43 -5.28
N LEU A 162 -1.93 8.65 -5.54
CA LEU A 162 -1.57 9.81 -4.74
C LEU A 162 -2.76 10.77 -4.65
N PRO A 163 -2.91 11.52 -3.55
CA PRO A 163 -3.86 12.62 -3.48
C PRO A 163 -3.64 13.63 -4.60
N LYS A 164 -4.72 14.23 -5.07
CA LYS A 164 -4.65 15.35 -6.02
C LYS A 164 -3.88 16.50 -5.38
N ARG A 165 -2.83 16.95 -6.04
CA ARG A 165 -2.02 18.11 -5.64
C ARG A 165 -1.86 19.06 -6.81
N ALA A 166 -1.66 20.34 -6.50
CA ALA A 166 -1.32 21.37 -7.46
C ALA A 166 0.01 22.01 -7.07
N SER A 167 0.84 22.32 -8.05
CA SER A 167 2.05 23.12 -7.82
C SER A 167 1.64 24.53 -7.43
N VAL A 168 2.20 25.03 -6.32
CA VAL A 168 2.01 26.41 -5.89
C VAL A 168 3.19 27.23 -6.46
N PRO A 169 2.95 28.18 -7.37
CA PRO A 169 4.00 29.07 -7.84
C PRO A 169 4.45 29.99 -6.70
N GLY A 170 5.75 30.23 -6.61
CA GLY A 170 6.40 31.11 -5.64
C GLY A 170 7.61 31.78 -6.25
#